data_AF-A0A814DRZ7-F1
#
_entry.id   AF-A0A814DRZ7-F1
#
_cell.length_a   1.000
_cell.length_b   1.000
_cell.length_c   1.000
_cell.angle_alpha   90.00
_cell.angle_beta   90.00
_cell.angle_gamma   90.00
#
_symmetry.space_group_name_H-M   'P 1'
#
loop_
_entity.id
_entity.type
_entity.pdbx_description
1 polymer ?
#
loop_
_entity_poly.entity_id
_entity_poly.type
_entity_poly.pdbx_seq_one_letter_code
_entity_poly.pdbx_strand_id
1 'polypeptide(L)'
;MFIIASDKLVVLIAKMSLQYHGDPSRDNHFWVYLRNQPLQNPRWDTHNAEQFCYNHKFIQSIDGQQGIAEYQCQGHNTLFHGDTLKQNYFIYVYPMEHETKKHLENNWETYDINDLCNNYQLVKDGVIKIYKCNGHRA
;
A
#
# COMPACT_ATOMS: atom_id res chain seq x y z
N MET A 1 3.22 11.89 40.04
CA MET A 1 3.41 10.85 39.01
C MET A 1 2.18 10.91 38.11
N PHE A 2 2.29 11.58 36.97
CA PHE A 2 1.19 11.66 36.02
C PHE A 2 1.36 10.53 35.02
N ILE A 3 0.41 9.62 34.99
CA ILE A 3 0.27 8.63 33.92
C ILE A 3 -0.40 9.40 32.78
N ILE A 4 0.37 9.78 31.77
CA ILE A 4 -0.19 10.37 30.55
C ILE A 4 -0.79 9.20 29.76
N ALA A 5 -2.10 9.10 29.82
CA ALA A 5 -2.88 8.18 29.02
C ALA A 5 -3.16 8.79 27.64
N SER A 6 -3.04 7.96 26.61
CA SER A 6 -3.28 8.21 25.18
C SER A 6 -2.12 8.85 24.42
N ASP A 7 -1.29 7.96 23.87
CA ASP A 7 -0.38 8.25 22.75
C ASP A 7 -1.23 8.53 21.49
N LYS A 8 -1.86 9.71 21.38
CA LYS A 8 -2.43 10.16 20.11
C LYS A 8 -1.31 10.75 19.26
N LEU A 9 -1.03 10.11 18.13
CA LEU A 9 0.17 10.32 17.33
C LEU A 9 -0.16 11.10 16.05
N VAL A 10 0.76 11.97 15.63
CA VAL A 10 0.71 12.62 14.31
C VAL A 10 1.68 11.85 13.41
N VAL A 11 1.17 11.24 12.34
CA VAL A 11 2.00 10.45 11.41
C VAL A 11 2.06 11.12 10.05
N LEU A 12 3.28 11.24 9.54
CA LEU A 12 3.59 11.57 8.16
C LEU A 12 3.19 10.43 7.22
N ILE A 13 2.02 10.52 6.60
CA ILE A 13 1.67 9.64 5.48
C ILE A 13 2.23 10.27 4.20
N ALA A 14 3.19 9.59 3.59
CA ALA A 14 3.52 9.90 2.21
C ALA A 14 2.39 9.34 1.34
N LYS A 15 1.79 10.23 0.55
CA LYS A 15 0.95 9.96 -0.63
C LYS A 15 0.56 8.49 -0.82
N MET A 16 -0.71 8.16 -0.57
CA MET A 16 -1.29 6.91 -1.03
C MET A 16 -0.97 6.73 -2.52
N SER A 17 -0.11 5.76 -2.84
CA SER A 17 0.10 5.36 -4.22
C SER A 17 -0.63 4.05 -4.44
N LEU A 18 -1.54 4.06 -5.41
CA LEU A 18 -2.20 2.86 -5.87
C LEU A 18 -1.19 2.02 -6.65
N GLN A 19 -0.94 0.80 -6.20
CA GLN A 19 -0.23 -0.20 -7.00
C GLN A 19 -1.22 -1.03 -7.79
N TYR A 20 -0.84 -1.47 -8.98
CA TYR A 20 -1.71 -2.25 -9.85
C TYR A 20 -0.99 -3.51 -10.33
N HIS A 21 -1.75 -4.60 -10.41
CA HIS A 21 -1.35 -5.80 -11.16
C HIS A 21 -1.85 -5.68 -12.61
N GLY A 22 -1.30 -6.49 -13.50
CA GLY A 22 -1.62 -6.48 -14.91
C GLY A 22 -0.78 -5.49 -15.71
N ASP A 23 -1.10 -5.34 -16.98
CA ASP A 23 -0.28 -4.58 -17.91
C ASP A 23 -0.68 -3.10 -17.91
N PRO A 24 0.24 -2.17 -17.55
CA PRO A 24 -0.07 -0.74 -17.55
C PRO A 24 -0.47 -0.20 -18.93
N SER A 25 -0.02 -0.84 -20.02
CA SER A 25 -0.41 -0.46 -21.38
C SER A 25 -1.84 -0.91 -21.75
N ARG A 26 -2.42 -1.82 -20.96
CA ARG A 26 -3.80 -2.32 -21.08
C ARG A 26 -4.69 -1.83 -19.93
N ASP A 27 -4.43 -0.64 -19.39
CA ASP A 27 -5.16 -0.08 -18.24
C ASP A 27 -5.22 -1.03 -17.03
N ASN A 28 -4.11 -1.74 -16.77
CA ASN A 28 -3.96 -2.73 -15.70
C ASN A 28 -4.86 -3.97 -15.88
N HIS A 29 -5.23 -4.27 -17.12
CA HIS A 29 -5.87 -5.52 -17.47
C HIS A 29 -4.85 -6.67 -17.50
N PHE A 30 -5.35 -7.86 -17.22
CA PHE A 30 -4.63 -9.11 -17.33
C PHE A 30 -5.54 -10.22 -17.83
N TRP A 31 -4.94 -11.21 -18.48
CA TRP A 31 -5.66 -12.39 -18.94
C TRP A 31 -5.43 -13.58 -18.01
N VAL A 32 -6.48 -14.38 -17.88
CA VAL A 32 -6.49 -15.62 -17.14
C VAL A 32 -6.67 -16.75 -18.14
N TYR A 33 -5.63 -17.56 -18.27
CA TYR A 33 -5.59 -18.71 -19.16
C TYR A 33 -5.92 -19.99 -18.40
N LEU A 34 -6.45 -21.00 -19.10
CA LEU A 34 -6.54 -22.34 -18.53
C LEU A 34 -5.16 -22.87 -18.15
N ARG A 35 -5.09 -23.70 -17.10
CA ARG A 35 -3.81 -24.23 -16.55
C ARG A 35 -2.95 -25.00 -17.57
N ASN A 36 -3.57 -25.52 -18.62
CA ASN A 36 -2.90 -26.29 -19.68
C ASN A 36 -2.51 -25.44 -20.89
N GLN A 37 -2.80 -24.15 -20.91
CA GLN A 37 -2.43 -23.23 -21.97
C GLN A 37 -1.17 -22.44 -21.56
N PRO A 38 -0.28 -22.09 -22.50
CA PRO A 38 0.83 -21.18 -22.20
C PRO A 38 0.33 -19.75 -21.97
N LEU A 39 0.92 -19.03 -21.02
CA LEU A 39 0.70 -17.60 -20.84
C LEU A 39 1.38 -16.83 -21.97
N GLN A 40 0.66 -15.92 -22.64
CA GLN A 40 1.26 -15.07 -23.67
C GLN A 40 2.23 -14.06 -23.05
N ASN A 41 1.87 -13.49 -21.90
CA ASN A 41 2.76 -12.61 -21.14
C ASN A 41 2.84 -13.05 -19.67
N PRO A 42 3.79 -13.94 -19.30
CA PRO A 42 3.92 -14.44 -17.93
C PRO A 42 4.19 -13.35 -16.87
N ARG A 43 4.56 -12.14 -17.29
CA ARG A 43 4.75 -11.01 -16.37
C ARG A 43 3.40 -10.45 -15.89
N TRP A 44 2.38 -10.47 -16.74
CA TRP A 44 1.12 -9.77 -16.50
C TRP A 44 -0.11 -10.67 -16.51
N ASP A 45 -0.03 -11.84 -17.13
CA ASP A 45 -1.13 -12.81 -17.23
C ASP A 45 -0.92 -13.96 -16.23
N THR A 46 -1.99 -14.71 -15.94
CA THR A 46 -1.97 -15.75 -14.90
C THR A 46 -2.85 -16.96 -15.27
N HIS A 47 -2.71 -18.03 -14.50
CA HIS A 47 -3.67 -19.17 -14.52
C HIS A 47 -4.72 -19.08 -13.42
N ASN A 48 -4.60 -18.13 -12.50
CA ASN A 48 -5.48 -17.99 -11.37
C ASN A 48 -5.61 -16.51 -10.97
N ALA A 49 -6.78 -15.93 -11.20
CA ALA A 49 -7.08 -14.53 -10.91
C ALA A 49 -6.95 -14.22 -9.41
N GLU A 50 -7.56 -15.05 -8.55
CA GLU A 50 -7.65 -14.82 -7.11
C GLU A 50 -6.29 -14.83 -6.43
N GLN A 51 -5.38 -15.71 -6.89
CA GLN A 51 -4.00 -15.76 -6.40
C GLN A 51 -3.13 -14.63 -6.94
N PHE A 52 -3.44 -14.11 -8.13
CA PHE A 52 -2.66 -13.06 -8.76
C PHE A 52 -3.03 -11.67 -8.25
N CYS A 53 -4.32 -11.40 -8.03
CA CYS A 53 -4.82 -10.11 -7.60
C CYS A 53 -6.12 -10.26 -6.81
N TYR A 54 -6.12 -10.00 -5.52
CA TYR A 54 -7.34 -10.10 -4.70
C TYR A 54 -8.33 -8.95 -4.93
N ASN A 55 -7.91 -7.85 -5.56
CA ASN A 55 -8.75 -6.70 -5.88
C ASN A 55 -8.93 -6.54 -7.39
N HIS A 56 -9.44 -7.58 -8.03
CA HIS A 56 -9.72 -7.59 -9.47
C HIS A 56 -11.22 -7.51 -9.76
N LYS A 57 -11.56 -7.07 -10.96
CA LYS A 57 -12.90 -7.12 -11.54
C LYS A 57 -12.87 -7.95 -12.81
N PHE A 58 -13.80 -8.89 -12.96
CA PHE A 58 -14.03 -9.58 -14.22
C PHE A 58 -14.59 -8.61 -15.28
N ILE A 59 -14.01 -8.61 -16.46
CA ILE A 59 -14.43 -7.75 -17.57
C ILE A 59 -15.26 -8.57 -18.57
N GLN A 60 -14.66 -9.60 -19.15
CA GLN A 60 -15.30 -10.43 -20.16
C GLN A 60 -14.54 -11.76 -20.37
N SER A 61 -15.20 -12.71 -21.02
CA SER A 61 -14.51 -13.83 -21.66
C SER A 61 -14.10 -13.41 -23.07
N ILE A 62 -12.93 -13.83 -23.53
CA ILE A 62 -12.46 -13.47 -24.87
C ILE A 62 -13.14 -14.38 -25.91
N ASP A 63 -14.03 -13.80 -26.70
CA ASP A 63 -14.74 -14.53 -27.76
C ASP A 63 -13.76 -15.16 -28.77
N GLY A 64 -14.02 -16.41 -29.14
CA GLY A 64 -13.16 -17.17 -30.04
C GLY A 64 -11.89 -17.74 -29.41
N GLN A 65 -11.61 -17.48 -28.14
CA GLN A 65 -10.50 -18.07 -27.40
C GLN A 65 -11.03 -18.87 -26.20
N GLN A 66 -11.16 -20.19 -26.39
CA GLN A 66 -11.73 -21.07 -25.36
C GLN A 66 -10.96 -20.98 -24.03
N GLY A 67 -11.66 -20.50 -23.01
CA GLY A 67 -11.19 -20.50 -21.62
C GLY A 67 -10.28 -19.35 -21.24
N ILE A 68 -10.17 -18.30 -22.05
CA ILE A 68 -9.47 -17.07 -21.68
C ILE A 68 -10.47 -16.04 -21.16
N ALA A 69 -10.19 -15.51 -19.98
CA ALA A 69 -10.97 -14.46 -19.35
C ALA A 69 -10.10 -13.23 -19.07
N GLU A 70 -10.70 -12.06 -19.19
CA GLU A 70 -10.08 -10.77 -18.94
C GLU A 70 -10.54 -10.18 -17.62
N TYR A 71 -9.57 -9.68 -16.86
CA TYR A 71 -9.77 -9.05 -15.57
C TYR A 71 -9.02 -7.73 -15.52
N GLN A 72 -9.49 -6.81 -14.69
CA GLN A 72 -8.84 -5.53 -14.43
C GLN A 72 -8.52 -5.39 -12.94
N CYS A 73 -7.28 -5.07 -12.60
CA CYS A 73 -6.92 -4.70 -11.24
C CYS A 73 -7.57 -3.35 -10.87
N GLN A 74 -8.29 -3.30 -9.76
CA GLN A 74 -8.95 -2.09 -9.26
C GLN A 74 -8.02 -1.26 -8.34
N GLY A 75 -6.73 -1.56 -8.35
CA GLY A 75 -5.71 -0.92 -7.54
C GLY A 75 -5.59 -1.53 -6.15
N HIS A 76 -4.40 -1.41 -5.58
CA HIS A 76 -4.09 -1.82 -4.23
C HIS A 76 -3.70 -0.58 -3.46
N ASN A 77 -4.40 -0.32 -2.36
CA ASN A 77 -4.00 0.71 -1.42
C ASN A 77 -2.74 0.23 -0.70
N THR A 78 -1.58 0.51 -1.29
CA THR A 78 -0.34 0.51 -0.53
C THR A 78 -0.27 1.83 0.22
N LEU A 79 -0.65 1.76 1.48
CA LEU A 79 -0.40 2.81 2.44
C LEU A 79 1.12 2.86 2.71
N PHE A 80 1.79 3.83 2.09
CA PHE A 80 3.20 4.10 2.37
C PHE A 80 3.30 5.12 3.49
N HIS A 81 3.51 4.65 4.71
CA HIS A 81 3.76 5.53 5.84
C HIS A 81 5.25 5.82 5.96
N GLY A 82 5.77 6.68 5.06
CA GLY A 82 7.11 7.25 5.20
C GLY A 82 7.72 7.86 3.94
N ASP A 83 8.86 8.53 4.12
CA ASP A 83 9.61 9.24 3.07
C ASP A 83 10.02 8.31 1.92
N THR A 84 9.41 8.49 0.73
CA THR A 84 9.66 7.66 -0.46
C THR A 84 11.04 7.86 -1.07
N LEU A 85 11.76 8.93 -0.71
CA LEU A 85 13.13 9.19 -1.16
C LEU A 85 14.16 8.46 -0.31
N LYS A 86 13.78 8.03 0.90
CA LYS A 86 14.60 7.18 1.73
C LYS A 86 14.08 5.76 1.55
N GLN A 87 14.94 4.83 1.13
CA GLN A 87 14.58 3.45 0.81
C GLN A 87 13.95 2.64 1.97
N ASN A 88 13.63 3.28 3.10
CA ASN A 88 12.95 2.72 4.25
C ASN A 88 11.89 3.74 4.71
N TYR A 89 10.63 3.32 4.76
CA TYR A 89 9.52 4.19 5.16
C TYR A 89 9.64 4.55 6.65
N PHE A 90 9.78 5.85 6.94
CA PHE A 90 9.90 6.39 8.29
C PHE A 90 8.59 7.02 8.77
N ILE A 91 8.10 6.58 9.93
CA ILE A 91 7.00 7.22 10.66
C ILE A 91 7.64 8.19 11.66
N TYR A 92 7.37 9.48 11.52
CA TYR A 92 7.76 10.48 12.51
C TYR A 92 6.59 10.71 13.45
N VAL A 93 6.87 10.71 14.74
CA VAL A 93 5.90 10.96 15.80
C VAL A 93 6.30 12.20 16.55
N TYR A 94 5.38 13.16 16.60
CA TYR A 94 5.52 14.40 17.35
C TYR A 94 4.69 14.34 18.65
N PRO A 95 5.21 14.85 19.78
CA PRO A 95 4.42 15.05 20.98
C PRO A 95 3.33 16.09 20.68
N MET A 96 2.08 15.82 21.05
CA MET A 96 0.96 16.78 20.86
C MET A 96 1.21 18.15 21.51
N GLU A 97 2.12 18.21 22.48
CA GLU A 97 2.44 19.39 23.28
C GLU A 97 3.35 20.39 22.54
N HIS A 98 3.96 20.00 21.42
CA HIS A 98 4.73 20.91 20.59
C HIS A 98 3.83 21.52 19.50
N GLU A 99 3.70 22.85 19.50
CA GLU A 99 2.98 23.67 18.52
C GLU A 99 3.58 23.60 17.09
N THR A 100 3.81 22.42 16.53
CA THR A 100 4.24 22.24 15.12
C THR A 100 3.12 22.48 14.11
N LYS A 101 1.95 22.96 14.54
CA LYS A 101 0.79 23.26 13.67
C LYS A 101 1.00 24.42 12.70
N LYS A 102 2.01 25.28 12.89
CA LYS A 102 2.10 26.56 12.15
C LYS A 102 2.73 26.50 10.74
N HIS A 103 3.33 25.38 10.32
CA HIS A 103 4.05 25.33 9.02
C HIS A 103 3.61 24.18 8.10
N LEU A 104 2.58 23.43 8.45
CA LEU A 104 2.23 22.18 7.76
C LEU A 104 0.79 22.23 7.23
N GLU A 105 0.45 23.33 6.56
CA GLU A 105 -0.87 23.52 5.95
C GLU A 105 -0.95 22.67 4.66
N ASN A 106 -1.75 21.59 4.72
CA ASN A 106 -2.72 21.16 3.69
C ASN A 106 -2.85 19.65 3.40
N ASN A 107 -2.07 18.73 3.98
CA ASN A 107 -2.27 17.27 3.74
C ASN A 107 -1.86 16.38 4.92
N TRP A 108 -2.33 16.69 6.13
CA TRP A 108 -1.90 15.97 7.34
C TRP A 108 -3.10 15.37 8.06
N GLU A 109 -3.03 14.07 8.28
CA GLU A 109 -4.01 13.31 9.03
C GLU A 109 -3.30 12.64 10.21
N THR A 110 -3.96 12.62 11.37
CA THR A 110 -3.45 12.01 12.60
C THR A 110 -4.01 10.60 12.73
N TYR A 111 -3.16 9.63 13.04
CA TYR A 111 -3.54 8.22 13.15
C TYR A 111 -2.79 7.58 14.33
N ASP A 112 -3.38 6.54 14.93
CA ASP A 112 -2.62 5.64 15.79
C ASP A 112 -1.59 4.89 14.95
N ILE A 113 -0.35 4.74 15.45
CA ILE A 113 0.69 4.02 14.73
C ILE A 113 0.31 2.56 14.48
N ASN A 114 -0.45 1.95 15.39
CA ASN A 114 -0.91 0.57 15.26
C ASN A 114 -2.02 0.41 14.21
N ASP A 115 -2.77 1.48 13.93
CA ASP A 115 -3.75 1.50 12.83
C ASP A 115 -3.04 1.61 11.47
N LEU A 116 -1.83 2.18 11.43
CA LEU A 116 -1.06 2.41 10.21
C LEU A 116 -0.12 1.25 9.88
N CYS A 117 0.57 0.73 10.88
CA CYS A 117 1.55 -0.33 10.71
C CYS A 117 1.62 -1.16 11.99
N ASN A 118 1.51 -2.48 11.87
CA ASN A 118 1.74 -3.41 12.97
C ASN A 118 3.12 -4.08 12.89
N ASN A 119 3.93 -3.76 11.88
CA ASN A 119 5.25 -4.32 11.65
C ASN A 119 6.32 -3.22 11.54
N TYR A 120 6.63 -2.58 12.65
CA TYR A 120 7.62 -1.49 12.71
C TYR A 120 8.64 -1.70 13.84
N GLN A 121 9.73 -0.95 13.76
CA GLN A 121 10.76 -0.86 14.78
C GLN A 121 11.05 0.60 15.13
N LEU A 122 11.14 0.91 16.43
CA LEU A 122 11.64 2.21 16.89
C LEU A 122 13.14 2.34 16.55
N VAL A 123 13.49 3.34 15.74
CA VAL A 123 14.87 3.63 15.30
C VAL A 123 15.49 4.75 16.13
N LYS A 124 14.68 5.72 16.56
CA LYS A 124 15.13 6.84 17.39
C LYS A 124 14.07 7.17 18.42
N ASP A 125 14.48 7.18 19.68
CA ASP A 125 13.66 7.62 20.80
C ASP A 125 14.16 8.97 21.31
N GLY A 126 13.38 10.01 21.11
CA GLY A 126 13.72 11.38 21.47
C GLY A 126 12.50 12.27 21.39
N VAL A 127 12.69 13.60 21.35
CA VAL A 127 11.58 14.55 21.21
C VAL A 127 10.70 14.23 20.00
N ILE A 128 11.30 13.71 18.93
CA ILE A 128 10.60 13.07 17.81
C ILE A 128 10.96 11.60 17.86
N LYS A 129 9.96 10.72 17.97
CA LYS A 129 10.18 9.28 17.79
C LYS A 129 10.17 8.97 16.29
N ILE A 130 11.12 8.17 15.85
CA ILE A 130 11.23 7.72 14.45
C ILE A 130 11.10 6.21 14.44
N TYR A 131 10.13 5.71 13.67
CA TYR A 131 9.95 4.28 13.46
C TYR A 131 10.26 3.93 12.01
N LYS A 132 10.83 2.74 11.80
CA LYS A 132 11.02 2.13 10.48
C LYS A 132 9.94 1.08 10.29
N CYS A 133 9.18 1.17 9.21
CA CYS A 133 8.33 0.07 8.77
C CYS A 133 9.20 -1.06 8.21
N ASN A 134 8.99 -2.29 8.68
CA ASN A 134 9.70 -3.49 8.23
C ASN A 134 9.01 -4.17 7.03
N GLY A 135 8.09 -3.45 6.37
CA GLY A 135 7.29 -3.93 5.26
C GLY A 135 5.98 -4.57 5.74
N HIS A 136 4.98 -4.53 4.86
CA HIS A 136 3.72 -5.25 5.05
C HIS A 136 3.83 -6.55 4.25
N ARG A 137 3.33 -7.68 4.78
CA ARG A 137 3.16 -8.87 3.95
C ARG A 137 2.12 -8.52 2.88
N ALA A 138 2.49 -8.71 1.63
CA ALA A 138 1.59 -8.58 0.48
C ALA A 138 0.50 -9.66 0.52
#